data_AF-A0A946YQY5-F1
#
_entry.id   AF-A0A946YQY5-F1
#
_cell.length_a   1.000
_cell.length_b   1.000
_cell.length_c   1.000
_cell.angle_alpha   90.00
_cell.angle_beta   90.00
_cell.angle_gamma   90.00
#
_symmetry.space_group_name_H-M   'P 1'
#
loop_
_entity.id
_entity.type
_entity.pdbx_description
1 polymer ?
#
loop_
_entity_poly.entity_id
_entity_poly.type
_entity_poly.pdbx_seq_one_letter_code
_entity_poly.pdbx_strand_id
1 'polypeptide(L)'
;MYRTLALVSTFIDSYDGYGIIHVVTGSLQNGPADGFAIIDIDGDVVEFISYEGSVDAVNGGAVGMTSVDIGIAEDGDALEGESLQLIGMGSRASDFSWGTGTNSLGVANFGQTFKPGNSEVPLPASAWLFGTALASLRLAARDRQRKPA
;
A
#
# COMPACT_ATOMS: atom_id res chain seq x y z
N MET A 1 -28.28 -5.77 1.33
CA MET A 1 -28.30 -4.79 2.43
C MET A 1 -26.85 -4.41 2.70
N TYR A 2 -26.48 -3.12 2.68
CA TYR A 2 -25.13 -2.70 3.04
C TYR A 2 -25.02 -2.53 4.56
N ARG A 3 -23.82 -2.72 5.09
CA ARG A 3 -23.51 -2.53 6.52
C ARG A 3 -22.31 -1.62 6.63
N THR A 4 -22.45 -0.53 7.37
CA THR A 4 -21.35 0.37 7.70
C THR A 4 -20.80 0.01 9.07
N LEU A 5 -19.48 -0.06 9.19
CA LEU A 5 -18.78 -0.28 10.45
C LEU A 5 -17.79 0.87 10.65
N ALA A 6 -17.96 1.61 11.75
CA ALA A 6 -17.02 2.66 12.09
C ALA A 6 -15.70 2.03 12.54
N LEU A 7 -14.61 2.43 11.90
CA LEU A 7 -13.26 2.06 12.32
C LEU A 7 -12.86 2.96 13.49
N VAL A 8 -13.05 2.46 14.71
CA VAL A 8 -12.67 3.19 15.92
C VAL A 8 -11.50 2.47 16.57
N SER A 9 -10.30 2.81 16.11
CA SER A 9 -9.07 2.20 16.60
C SER A 9 -7.92 3.19 16.56
N THR A 10 -7.01 3.08 17.52
CA THR A 10 -5.68 3.67 17.43
C THR A 10 -4.78 2.73 16.64
N PHE A 11 -4.22 3.21 15.52
CA PHE A 11 -3.18 2.48 14.80
C PHE A 11 -1.89 2.54 15.61
N ILE A 12 -1.34 1.37 15.95
CA ILE A 12 0.01 1.26 16.52
C ILE A 12 0.96 0.96 15.36
N ASP A 13 1.96 1.82 15.17
CA ASP A 13 3.04 1.55 14.22
C ASP A 13 3.81 0.30 14.66
N SER A 14 3.60 -0.79 13.93
CA SER A 14 4.15 -2.11 14.21
C SER A 14 5.00 -2.63 13.05
N TYR A 15 5.05 -1.90 11.94
CA TYR A 15 5.61 -2.33 10.66
C TYR A 15 6.20 -1.16 9.86
N ASP A 16 7.18 -0.44 10.40
CA ASP A 16 7.93 0.61 9.69
C ASP A 16 7.07 1.77 9.13
N GLY A 17 6.17 2.30 9.96
CA GLY A 17 5.25 3.38 9.59
C GLY A 17 3.83 2.90 9.29
N TYR A 18 3.53 1.61 9.52
CA TYR A 18 2.23 0.99 9.23
C TYR A 18 1.66 0.34 10.48
N GLY A 19 0.35 0.49 10.66
CA GLY A 19 -0.41 -0.18 11.70
C GLY A 19 -1.41 -1.15 11.08
N ILE A 20 -1.63 -2.27 11.76
CA ILE A 20 -2.61 -3.28 11.36
C ILE A 20 -3.66 -3.38 12.46
N ILE A 21 -4.92 -3.39 12.04
CA ILE A 21 -6.06 -3.58 12.92
C ILE A 21 -6.88 -4.75 12.41
N HIS A 22 -7.41 -5.55 13.33
CA HIS A 22 -8.39 -6.57 13.00
C HIS A 22 -9.78 -6.03 13.32
N VAL A 23 -10.66 -6.09 12.34
CA VAL A 23 -12.04 -5.62 12.46
C VAL A 23 -12.95 -6.82 12.25
N VAL A 24 -13.65 -7.23 13.30
CA VAL A 24 -14.64 -8.29 13.19
C VAL A 24 -15.88 -7.72 12.52
N THR A 25 -16.09 -8.09 11.28
CA THR A 25 -17.39 -7.93 10.64
C THR A 25 -18.25 -9.13 11.02
N GLY A 26 -19.57 -8.95 11.15
CA GLY A 26 -20.48 -10.10 11.02
C GLY A 26 -20.33 -10.74 9.64
N SER A 27 -21.14 -11.73 9.30
CA SER A 27 -21.09 -12.37 7.97
C SER A 27 -21.07 -11.31 6.87
N LEU A 28 -20.03 -11.31 6.04
CA LEU A 28 -20.13 -10.74 4.70
C LEU A 28 -21.12 -11.59 3.92
N GLN A 29 -21.83 -10.98 2.98
CA GLN A 29 -22.65 -11.77 2.08
C GLN A 29 -21.71 -12.67 1.25
N ASN A 30 -22.23 -13.81 0.80
CA ASN A 30 -21.55 -14.68 -0.16
C ASN A 30 -22.49 -14.76 -1.37
N GLY A 31 -22.57 -13.64 -2.08
CA GLY A 31 -23.30 -13.48 -3.32
C GLY A 31 -22.38 -13.67 -4.53
N PRO A 32 -22.90 -13.56 -5.75
CA PRO A 32 -22.11 -13.72 -6.97
C PRO A 32 -21.06 -12.61 -7.20
N ALA A 33 -21.05 -11.57 -6.38
CA ALA A 33 -20.04 -10.52 -6.32
C ALA A 33 -20.18 -9.82 -4.96
N ASP A 34 -19.12 -9.88 -4.16
CA ASP A 34 -19.08 -9.25 -2.84
C ASP A 34 -18.00 -8.20 -2.79
N GLY A 35 -18.26 -7.12 -2.06
CA GLY A 35 -17.34 -5.99 -1.98
C GLY A 35 -17.48 -5.17 -0.73
N PHE A 36 -16.43 -4.41 -0.44
CA PHE A 36 -16.38 -3.48 0.67
C PHE A 36 -15.65 -2.21 0.27
N ALA A 37 -16.05 -1.11 0.88
CA ALA A 37 -15.47 0.20 0.66
C ALA A 37 -14.87 0.76 1.96
N ILE A 38 -13.70 1.36 1.84
CA ILE A 38 -13.07 2.17 2.89
C ILE A 38 -13.44 3.61 2.62
N ILE A 39 -14.12 4.24 3.58
CA ILE A 39 -14.55 5.62 3.54
C ILE A 39 -13.75 6.39 4.59
N ASP A 40 -13.18 7.53 4.24
CA ASP A 40 -12.48 8.38 5.19
C ASP A 40 -13.44 9.20 6.07
N ILE A 41 -12.86 10.06 6.91
CA ILE A 41 -13.62 10.87 7.87
C ILE A 41 -14.42 12.00 7.21
N ASP A 42 -13.99 12.45 6.03
CA ASP A 42 -14.65 13.51 5.26
C ASP A 42 -15.78 12.93 4.39
N GLY A 43 -15.83 11.61 4.25
CA GLY A 43 -16.85 10.87 3.51
C GLY A 43 -16.39 10.46 2.11
N ASP A 44 -15.12 10.65 1.78
CA ASP A 44 -14.56 10.26 0.49
C ASP A 44 -14.22 8.77 0.47
N VAL A 45 -14.39 8.15 -0.70
CA VAL A 45 -14.09 6.73 -0.92
C VAL A 45 -12.59 6.58 -1.17
N VAL A 46 -11.89 5.99 -0.21
CA VAL A 46 -10.45 5.70 -0.28
C VAL A 46 -10.19 4.48 -1.15
N GLU A 47 -11.00 3.43 -0.96
CA GLU A 47 -10.89 2.19 -1.70
C GLU A 47 -12.28 1.56 -1.83
N PHE A 48 -12.58 0.98 -2.99
CA PHE A 48 -13.78 0.17 -3.19
C PHE A 48 -13.41 -1.03 -4.04
N ILE A 49 -13.34 -2.19 -3.39
CA ILE A 49 -12.93 -3.45 -4.02
C ILE A 49 -13.99 -4.52 -3.89
N SER A 50 -13.94 -5.47 -4.80
CA SER A 50 -14.80 -6.65 -4.80
C SER A 50 -14.04 -7.88 -5.24
N TYR A 51 -14.58 -9.05 -4.92
CA TYR A 51 -14.13 -10.36 -5.39
C TYR A 51 -15.30 -11.07 -6.07
N GLU A 52 -14.97 -12.01 -6.96
CA GLU A 52 -15.93 -12.75 -7.80
C GLU A 52 -16.68 -11.90 -8.83
N GLY A 53 -16.17 -10.71 -9.11
CA GLY A 53 -16.73 -9.78 -10.09
C GLY A 53 -16.88 -8.37 -9.50
N SER A 54 -17.37 -7.45 -10.32
CA SER A 54 -17.59 -6.05 -9.92
C SER A 54 -18.96 -5.83 -9.29
N VAL A 55 -19.03 -4.86 -8.36
CA VAL A 55 -20.23 -4.45 -7.64
C VAL A 55 -20.52 -2.99 -7.95
N ASP A 56 -21.73 -2.73 -8.46
CA ASP A 56 -22.26 -1.37 -8.55
C ASP A 56 -22.96 -1.00 -7.24
N ALA A 57 -22.42 -0.02 -6.52
CA ALA A 57 -22.97 0.39 -5.24
C ALA A 57 -24.25 1.22 -5.45
N VAL A 58 -25.40 0.64 -5.08
CA VAL A 58 -26.71 1.31 -5.13
C VAL A 58 -27.08 2.03 -3.84
N ASN A 59 -26.27 1.89 -2.79
CA ASN A 59 -26.43 2.51 -1.48
C ASN A 59 -25.11 2.50 -0.69
N GLY A 60 -25.08 3.16 0.47
CA GLY A 60 -23.89 3.26 1.32
C GLY A 60 -22.90 4.34 0.89
N GLY A 61 -21.70 4.33 1.47
CA GLY A 61 -20.69 5.38 1.27
C GLY A 61 -20.11 5.44 -0.15
N ALA A 62 -20.11 4.32 -0.88
CA ALA A 62 -19.63 4.25 -2.26
C ALA A 62 -20.77 4.39 -3.30
N VAL A 63 -21.95 4.87 -2.91
CA VAL A 63 -23.13 4.93 -3.81
C VAL A 63 -22.82 5.62 -5.14
N GLY A 64 -23.22 4.99 -6.24
CA GLY A 64 -22.97 5.47 -7.60
C GLY A 64 -21.59 5.11 -8.16
N MET A 65 -20.75 4.39 -7.41
CA MET A 65 -19.47 3.88 -7.88
C MET A 65 -19.53 2.40 -8.24
N THR A 66 -18.62 1.98 -9.11
CA THR A 66 -18.34 0.57 -9.42
C THR A 66 -17.05 0.18 -8.72
N SER A 67 -17.04 -0.98 -8.05
CA SER A 67 -15.84 -1.50 -7.40
C SER A 67 -14.78 -1.94 -8.39
N VAL A 68 -13.53 -2.02 -7.91
CA VAL A 68 -12.44 -2.70 -8.60
C VAL A 68 -12.46 -4.18 -8.22
N ASP A 69 -12.68 -5.06 -9.20
CA ASP A 69 -12.54 -6.50 -9.01
C ASP A 69 -11.06 -6.86 -8.80
N ILE A 70 -10.77 -7.56 -7.70
CA ILE A 70 -9.42 -8.01 -7.36
C ILE A 70 -8.98 -9.21 -8.21
N GLY A 71 -9.90 -9.83 -8.96
CA GLY A 71 -9.61 -10.88 -9.93
C GLY A 71 -9.35 -12.26 -9.33
N ILE A 72 -9.67 -12.45 -8.06
CA ILE A 72 -9.64 -13.74 -7.37
C ILE A 72 -10.99 -14.00 -6.68
N ALA A 73 -11.23 -15.27 -6.35
CA ALA A 73 -12.47 -15.76 -5.76
C ALA A 73 -12.18 -16.48 -4.44
N GLU A 74 -13.15 -16.52 -3.54
CA GLU A 74 -13.08 -17.36 -2.35
C GLU A 74 -13.73 -18.70 -2.69
N ASP A 75 -12.93 -19.76 -2.82
CA ASP A 75 -13.45 -21.07 -3.20
C ASP A 75 -14.47 -21.56 -2.15
N GLY A 76 -15.60 -22.11 -2.61
CA GLY A 76 -16.62 -22.68 -1.71
C GLY A 76 -16.12 -23.87 -0.91
N ASP A 77 -15.04 -24.50 -1.36
CA ASP A 77 -14.31 -25.58 -0.67
C ASP A 77 -13.07 -25.06 0.10
N ALA A 78 -12.89 -23.74 0.23
CA ALA A 78 -11.79 -23.17 1.00
C ALA A 78 -11.83 -23.68 2.44
N LEU A 79 -10.64 -24.05 2.95
CA LEU A 79 -10.51 -24.54 4.32
C LEU A 79 -10.83 -23.42 5.30
N GLU A 80 -11.44 -23.78 6.43
CA GLU A 80 -11.61 -22.85 7.53
C GLU A 80 -10.24 -22.29 7.94
N GLY A 81 -10.13 -20.96 7.95
CA GLY A 81 -8.89 -20.25 8.24
C GLY A 81 -8.11 -19.83 6.99
N GLU A 82 -8.54 -20.15 5.78
CA GLU A 82 -8.03 -19.50 4.56
C GLU A 82 -8.69 -18.14 4.33
N SER A 83 -8.02 -17.25 3.60
CA SER A 83 -8.50 -15.89 3.32
C SER A 83 -7.91 -15.33 2.02
N LEU A 84 -8.65 -14.43 1.39
CA LEU A 84 -8.12 -13.54 0.35
C LEU A 84 -7.25 -12.48 1.01
N GLN A 85 -5.99 -12.37 0.59
CA GLN A 85 -5.02 -11.52 1.27
C GLN A 85 -4.00 -10.89 0.31
N LEU A 86 -3.41 -9.77 0.75
CA LEU A 86 -2.33 -9.10 0.02
C LEU A 86 -0.98 -9.69 0.40
N ILE A 87 -0.15 -9.95 -0.60
CA ILE A 87 1.24 -10.40 -0.45
C ILE A 87 2.18 -9.47 -1.23
N GLY A 88 3.48 -9.56 -0.95
CA GLY A 88 4.50 -8.77 -1.64
C GLY A 88 5.19 -7.77 -0.72
N MET A 89 5.99 -6.88 -1.31
CA MET A 89 6.84 -5.97 -0.55
C MET A 89 6.77 -4.55 -1.10
N GLY A 90 6.35 -3.59 -0.27
CA GLY A 90 6.21 -2.22 -0.74
C GLY A 90 5.70 -1.22 0.30
N SER A 91 5.33 -0.05 -0.20
CA SER A 91 4.92 1.10 0.62
C SER A 91 3.57 1.70 0.19
N ARG A 92 2.95 1.15 -0.86
CA ARG A 92 1.65 1.59 -1.38
C ARG A 92 0.82 0.35 -1.69
N ALA A 93 -0.51 0.47 -1.70
CA ALA A 93 -1.42 -0.63 -2.00
C ALA A 93 -1.08 -1.33 -3.34
N SER A 94 -0.70 -0.54 -4.36
CA SER A 94 -0.30 -1.03 -5.69
C SER A 94 0.98 -1.87 -5.74
N ASP A 95 1.79 -1.85 -4.67
CA ASP A 95 3.02 -2.64 -4.60
C ASP A 95 2.75 -4.10 -4.17
N PHE A 96 1.52 -4.37 -3.73
CA PHE A 96 1.08 -5.68 -3.29
C PHE A 96 0.18 -6.32 -4.35
N SER A 97 0.09 -7.64 -4.32
CA SER A 97 -0.80 -8.43 -5.17
C SER A 97 -1.74 -9.28 -4.33
N TRP A 98 -2.96 -9.46 -4.81
CA TRP A 98 -3.94 -10.35 -4.20
C TRP A 98 -3.55 -11.82 -4.39
N GLY A 99 -3.81 -12.62 -3.36
CA GLY A 99 -3.65 -14.07 -3.37
C GLY A 99 -4.49 -14.73 -2.26
N THR A 100 -4.29 -16.03 -2.08
CA THR A 100 -4.92 -16.80 -1.01
C THR A 100 -3.88 -17.31 -0.02
N GLY A 101 -4.31 -17.58 1.21
CA GLY A 101 -3.49 -18.24 2.22
C GLY A 101 -4.16 -18.24 3.58
N THR A 102 -3.48 -18.82 4.56
CA THR A 102 -3.93 -18.83 5.95
C THR A 102 -4.09 -17.42 6.49
N ASN A 103 -5.20 -17.18 7.19
CA ASN A 103 -5.54 -15.89 7.77
C ASN A 103 -4.51 -15.45 8.81
N SER A 104 -4.36 -14.13 8.96
CA SER A 104 -3.35 -13.53 9.83
C SER A 104 -3.95 -12.36 10.63
N LEU A 105 -5.01 -12.67 11.39
CA LEU A 105 -5.82 -11.65 12.06
C LEU A 105 -4.99 -10.74 12.98
N GLY A 106 -4.98 -9.44 12.67
CA GLY A 106 -4.35 -8.41 13.50
C GLY A 106 -2.83 -8.28 13.35
N VAL A 107 -2.24 -9.02 12.41
CA VAL A 107 -0.82 -8.95 12.06
C VAL A 107 -0.65 -8.90 10.54
N ALA A 108 0.57 -8.73 10.05
CA ALA A 108 0.85 -8.74 8.62
C ALA A 108 0.59 -10.12 8.01
N ASN A 109 0.03 -10.11 6.79
CA ASN A 109 -0.15 -11.30 5.97
C ASN A 109 1.18 -12.02 5.74
N PHE A 110 1.11 -13.36 5.64
CA PHE A 110 2.31 -14.13 5.37
C PHE A 110 2.87 -13.76 3.99
N GLY A 111 4.14 -13.36 3.93
CA GLY A 111 4.75 -12.87 2.69
C GLY A 111 4.40 -11.43 2.32
N GLN A 112 3.70 -10.69 3.19
CA GLN A 112 3.56 -9.24 3.08
C GLN A 112 4.63 -8.54 3.91
N THR A 113 5.35 -7.60 3.31
CA THR A 113 6.40 -6.85 3.97
C THR A 113 6.28 -5.37 3.64
N PHE A 114 6.10 -4.56 4.67
CA PHE A 114 6.01 -3.11 4.53
C PHE A 114 7.40 -2.50 4.47
N LYS A 115 7.61 -1.57 3.54
CA LYS A 115 8.78 -0.71 3.49
C LYS A 115 8.41 0.66 4.04
N PRO A 116 9.34 1.34 4.73
CA PRO A 116 9.19 2.75 5.01
C PRO A 116 8.81 3.48 3.73
N GLY A 117 7.74 4.27 3.75
CA GLY A 117 7.40 5.11 2.60
C GLY A 117 8.61 5.99 2.28
N ASN A 118 9.10 5.93 1.04
CA ASN A 118 10.24 6.72 0.61
C ASN A 118 9.89 8.21 0.78
N SER A 119 10.25 8.81 1.92
CA SER A 119 10.58 10.22 1.94
C SER A 119 11.94 10.29 1.26
N GLU A 120 11.97 10.29 -0.07
CA GLU A 120 13.18 10.70 -0.76
C GLU A 120 13.49 12.09 -0.23
N VAL A 121 14.42 12.20 0.72
CA VAL A 121 15.06 13.47 1.02
C VAL A 121 15.71 13.84 -0.30
N PRO A 122 15.25 14.89 -1.00
CA PRO A 122 15.93 15.32 -2.20
C PRO A 122 17.37 15.53 -1.77
N LEU A 123 18.32 14.83 -2.38
CA LEU A 123 19.72 15.15 -2.15
C LEU A 123 19.82 16.67 -2.35
N PRO A 124 20.24 17.45 -1.35
CA PRO A 124 20.36 18.88 -1.56
C PRO A 124 21.25 19.05 -2.78
N ALA A 125 20.92 19.99 -3.67
CA ALA A 125 21.67 20.23 -4.91
C ALA A 125 23.19 20.43 -4.67
N SER A 126 23.62 20.60 -3.41
CA SER A 126 25.00 20.55 -2.94
C SER A 126 25.73 19.22 -3.14
N ALA A 127 25.06 18.07 -3.27
CA ALA A 127 25.73 16.79 -3.55
C ALA A 127 26.45 16.79 -4.91
N TRP A 128 25.93 17.52 -5.90
CA TRP A 128 26.59 17.76 -7.19
C TRP A 128 27.75 18.76 -7.08
N LEU A 129 27.68 19.73 -6.17
CA LEU A 129 28.72 20.74 -5.98
C LEU A 129 30.00 20.19 -5.34
N PHE A 130 29.90 19.13 -4.52
CA PHE A 130 31.07 18.45 -3.96
C PHE A 130 31.88 17.65 -5.00
N GLY A 131 31.24 17.17 -6.08
CA GLY A 131 31.93 16.48 -7.18
C GLY A 131 32.77 17.41 -8.06
N THR A 132 32.30 18.64 -8.31
CA THR A 132 33.00 19.62 -9.18
C THR A 132 34.15 20.36 -8.49
N ALA A 133 34.13 20.44 -7.15
CA ALA A 133 35.22 21.06 -6.38
C ALA A 133 36.52 20.22 -6.40
N LEU A 134 36.43 18.90 -6.53
CA LEU A 134 37.61 18.03 -6.56
C LEU A 134 38.27 17.95 -7.95
N ALA A 135 37.50 18.11 -9.02
CA ALA A 135 38.01 18.11 -10.40
C ALA A 135 38.74 19.41 -10.78
N SER A 136 38.30 20.56 -10.25
CA SER A 136 38.92 21.87 -10.50
C SER A 136 40.25 22.06 -9.76
N LEU A 137 40.47 21.36 -8.64
CA LEU A 137 41.74 21.38 -7.91
C LEU A 137 42.87 20.59 -8.62
N ARG A 138 42.52 19.59 -9.45
CA ARG A 138 43.50 18.80 -10.23
C ARG A 138 43.95 19.52 -11.53
N LEU A 139 43.11 20.38 -12.12
CA LEU A 139 43.53 21.19 -13.28
C LEU A 139 44.41 22.37 -12.88
N ALA A 140 44.09 23.08 -11.79
CA ALA A 140 44.88 24.23 -11.33
C ALA A 140 46.31 23.85 -10.87
N ALA A 141 46.49 22.64 -10.34
CA ALA A 141 47.80 22.13 -9.93
C ALA A 141 48.70 21.75 -11.12
N ARG A 142 48.12 21.35 -12.26
CA ARG A 142 48.87 20.90 -13.45
C ARG A 142 49.37 22.06 -14.29
N ASP A 143 48.69 23.21 -14.25
CA ASP A 143 49.04 24.40 -15.02
C ASP A 143 50.19 25.22 -14.39
N ARG A 144 50.39 25.12 -13.07
CA ARG A 144 51.51 25.78 -12.38
C ARG A 144 52.89 25.19 -12.68
N GLN A 145 52.95 24.00 -13.27
CA GLN A 145 54.22 23.30 -13.56
C GLN A 145 54.75 23.57 -14.98
N ARG A 146 54.10 24.41 -15.78
CA ARG A 146 54.51 24.74 -17.16
C ARG A 146 54.72 26.25 -17.34
N LYS A 147 55.76 26.81 -16.73
CA LYS A 147 56.37 28.06 -17.22
C LYS A 147 57.83 27.78 -17.58
N PRO A 148 58.23 27.87 -18.85
CA PRO A 148 59.65 27.82 -19.22
C PRO A 148 60.33 29.17 -18.90
N ALA A 149 61.63 29.10 -18.61
CA ALA A 149 62.54 30.23 -18.43
C ALA A 149 62.91 30.89 -19.75
#